data_AF-A0A099PA66-F1
#
_entry.id   AF-A0A099PA66-F1
#
_cell.length_a   1.000
_cell.length_b   1.000
_cell.length_c   1.000
_cell.angle_alpha   90.00
_cell.angle_beta   90.00
_cell.angle_gamma   90.00
#
_symmetry.space_group_name_H-M   'P 1'
#
loop_
_entity.id
_entity.type
_entity.pdbx_description
1 polymer ?
#
loop_
_entity_poly.entity_id
_entity_poly.type
_entity_poly.pdbx_seq_one_letter_code
_entity_poly.pdbx_strand_id
1 'polypeptide(L)'
;MSQKTVLLIDGDIVAYQAACISEVEIEWSNGVWTLHSVFDEAKYHVIRYINSVLIKLGLDAKDTVIINTLTGSQNWRKDVLDTYKGNRKGVRKPLALRELKEWMTAQFETHTIQALEADDVMGMLATNPEFYPECKKIIVSEDKDLQTIPTYLFNPAKDTKPRHITEEMADHYHLCQALAGDTTDGYGGCPSIGMDTADTILRELQGWEQYEHTFKSGARKGLTEMRWSKVEVSTPWEAVVHAFAKQGLSEEEALRQARVARILRHSDFDYANNKVILWQP
;
A
#
# COMPACT_ATOMS: atom_id res chain seq x y z
N MET A 1 -23.17 16.81 -19.62
CA MET A 1 -22.29 17.39 -18.58
C MET A 1 -21.13 16.43 -18.41
N SER A 2 -19.87 16.88 -18.35
CA SER A 2 -18.78 15.95 -18.02
C SER A 2 -19.02 15.40 -16.62
N GLN A 3 -18.70 14.13 -16.41
CA GLN A 3 -18.78 13.51 -15.10
C GLN A 3 -17.83 14.26 -14.14
N LYS A 4 -18.34 14.76 -13.01
CA LYS A 4 -17.51 15.40 -11.98
C LYS A 4 -16.49 14.40 -11.44
N THR A 5 -15.29 14.89 -11.11
CA THR A 5 -14.17 14.06 -10.66
C THR A 5 -13.76 14.45 -9.25
N VAL A 6 -13.48 13.44 -8.42
CA VAL A 6 -12.86 13.59 -7.10
C VAL A 6 -11.44 13.04 -7.21
N LEU A 7 -10.44 13.85 -6.87
CA LEU A 7 -9.06 13.42 -6.72
C LEU A 7 -8.78 13.19 -5.24
N LEU A 8 -8.39 11.97 -4.90
CA LEU A 8 -7.89 11.60 -3.58
C LEU A 8 -6.36 11.63 -3.66
N ILE A 9 -5.75 12.67 -3.10
CA ILE A 9 -4.31 12.90 -3.15
C ILE A 9 -3.64 12.24 -1.94
N ASP A 10 -2.57 11.51 -2.20
CA ASP A 10 -1.65 11.03 -1.16
C ASP A 10 -0.84 12.21 -0.61
N GLY A 11 -1.40 12.87 0.40
CA GLY A 11 -0.80 14.07 0.97
C GLY A 11 0.50 13.78 1.71
N ASP A 12 0.70 12.55 2.20
CA ASP A 12 1.92 12.16 2.89
C ASP A 12 3.11 12.10 1.93
N ILE A 13 2.95 11.46 0.77
CA ILE A 13 3.98 11.41 -0.26
C ILE A 13 4.26 12.80 -0.81
N VAL A 14 3.21 13.58 -1.13
CA VAL A 14 3.36 14.93 -1.67
C VAL A 14 4.08 15.85 -0.69
N ALA A 15 3.69 15.84 0.59
CA ALA A 15 4.36 16.64 1.61
C ALA A 15 5.81 16.20 1.83
N TYR A 16 6.09 14.89 1.82
CA TYR A 16 7.44 14.36 1.99
C TYR A 16 8.35 14.79 0.83
N GLN A 17 7.91 14.61 -0.42
CA GLN A 17 8.67 15.01 -1.60
C GLN A 17 8.92 16.52 -1.64
N ALA A 18 7.90 17.34 -1.39
CA ALA A 18 8.02 18.80 -1.36
C ALA A 18 8.96 19.28 -0.26
N ALA A 19 8.87 18.70 0.95
CA ALA A 19 9.77 19.02 2.05
C ALA A 19 11.21 18.63 1.73
N CYS A 20 11.46 17.43 1.18
CA CYS A 20 12.79 16.99 0.75
C CYS A 20 13.43 17.93 -0.28
N ILE A 21 12.67 18.33 -1.31
CA ILE A 21 13.17 19.20 -2.38
C ILE A 21 13.56 20.58 -1.83
N SER A 22 12.83 21.05 -0.82
CA SER A 22 13.10 22.34 -0.17
C SER A 22 14.26 22.31 0.83
N GLU A 23 14.88 21.15 1.11
CA GLU A 23 16.01 21.05 2.03
C GLU A 23 17.34 21.29 1.30
N VAL A 24 18.14 22.20 1.84
CA VAL A 24 19.44 22.54 1.27
C VAL A 24 20.51 22.49 2.36
N GLU A 25 21.59 21.78 2.06
CA GLU A 25 22.79 21.73 2.88
C GLU A 25 23.72 22.87 2.49
N ILE A 26 24.21 23.61 3.49
CA ILE A 26 25.24 24.63 3.32
C ILE A 26 26.43 24.25 4.19
N GLU A 27 27.58 24.13 3.56
CA GLU A 27 28.87 24.10 4.25
C GLU A 27 29.34 25.53 4.51
N TRP A 28 29.52 25.87 5.78
CA TRP A 28 30.23 27.07 6.22
C TRP A 28 31.74 26.80 6.28
N SER A 29 32.53 27.74 6.78
CA SER A 29 33.96 27.50 6.98
C SER A 29 34.24 26.43 8.04
N ASN A 30 35.39 25.76 7.91
CA ASN A 30 35.92 24.77 8.88
C ASN A 30 35.05 23.51 9.07
N GLY A 31 34.34 23.06 8.02
CA GLY A 31 33.57 21.81 8.06
C GLY A 31 32.30 21.88 8.92
N VAL A 32 31.78 23.08 9.15
CA VAL A 32 30.49 23.29 9.84
C VAL A 32 29.37 23.25 8.81
N TRP A 33 28.42 22.33 8.99
CA TRP A 33 27.28 22.17 8.09
C TRP A 33 25.99 22.66 8.74
N THR A 34 25.13 23.28 7.95
CA THR A 34 23.75 23.57 8.32
C THR A 34 22.82 23.02 7.27
N LEU A 35 21.80 22.31 7.73
CA LEU A 35 20.66 21.95 6.91
C LEU A 35 19.55 22.96 7.18
N HIS A 36 19.00 23.55 6.13
CA HIS A 36 17.88 24.47 6.22
C HIS A 36 16.81 24.10 5.19
N SER A 37 15.60 24.61 5.40
CA SER A 37 14.49 24.42 4.45
C SER A 37 13.76 25.73 4.22
N VAL A 38 13.48 26.04 2.95
CA VAL A 38 12.71 27.22 2.57
C VAL A 38 11.23 26.87 2.53
N PHE A 39 10.49 27.25 3.57
CA PHE A 39 9.11 26.77 3.74
C PHE A 39 8.17 27.18 2.61
N ASP A 40 8.33 28.38 2.06
CA ASP A 40 7.49 28.83 0.92
C ASP A 40 7.81 28.08 -0.38
N GLU A 41 9.04 27.58 -0.55
CA GLU A 41 9.40 26.69 -1.65
C GLU A 41 8.68 25.33 -1.50
N ALA A 42 8.64 24.78 -0.28
CA ALA A 42 7.89 23.55 0.00
C ALA A 42 6.40 23.70 -0.34
N LYS A 43 5.75 24.82 0.05
CA LYS A 43 4.36 25.12 -0.33
C LYS A 43 4.17 25.24 -1.84
N TYR A 44 5.09 25.93 -2.51
CA TYR A 44 5.08 26.07 -3.96
C TYR A 44 5.12 24.70 -4.65
N HIS A 45 5.94 23.76 -4.16
CA HIS A 45 6.02 22.41 -4.69
C HIS A 45 4.73 21.61 -4.52
N VAL A 46 4.02 21.74 -3.39
CA VAL A 46 2.71 21.11 -3.20
C VAL A 46 1.69 21.65 -4.21
N ILE A 47 1.58 22.98 -4.33
CA ILE A 47 0.65 23.61 -5.28
C ILE A 47 0.98 23.22 -6.72
N ARG A 48 2.27 23.24 -7.07
CA ARG A 48 2.76 22.81 -8.38
C ARG A 48 2.43 21.36 -8.66
N TYR A 49 2.55 20.47 -7.68
CA TYR A 49 2.18 19.06 -7.82
C TYR A 49 0.70 18.93 -8.18
N ILE A 50 -0.20 19.52 -7.39
CA ILE A 50 -1.65 19.46 -7.61
C ILE A 50 -2.01 20.02 -9.00
N ASN A 51 -1.46 21.19 -9.36
CA ASN A 51 -1.69 21.79 -10.68
C ASN A 51 -1.19 20.88 -11.81
N SER A 52 -0.04 20.22 -11.63
CA SER A 52 0.49 19.30 -12.64
C SER A 52 -0.39 18.07 -12.83
N VAL A 53 -1.01 17.56 -11.76
CA VAL A 53 -1.96 16.45 -11.81
C VAL A 53 -3.20 16.86 -12.60
N LEU A 54 -3.78 18.03 -12.28
CA LEU A 54 -4.94 18.56 -13.01
C LEU A 54 -4.64 18.72 -14.51
N ILE A 55 -3.48 19.32 -14.86
CA ILE A 55 -3.06 19.49 -16.25
C ILE A 55 -2.91 18.13 -16.95
N LYS A 56 -2.22 17.17 -16.33
CA LYS A 56 -2.01 15.83 -16.92
C LYS A 56 -3.32 15.08 -17.16
N LEU A 57 -4.30 15.26 -16.28
CA LEU A 57 -5.61 14.64 -16.40
C LEU A 57 -6.60 15.44 -17.26
N GLY A 58 -6.21 16.63 -17.73
CA GLY A 58 -7.09 17.52 -18.51
C GLY A 58 -8.29 18.01 -17.70
N LEU A 59 -8.10 18.21 -16.39
CA LEU A 59 -9.15 18.62 -15.45
C LEU A 59 -9.06 20.11 -15.13
N ASP A 60 -10.22 20.77 -14.98
CA ASP A 60 -10.31 22.13 -14.43
C ASP A 60 -10.47 22.06 -12.90
N ALA A 61 -9.71 22.87 -12.18
CA ALA A 61 -9.77 22.97 -10.72
C ALA A 61 -11.17 23.37 -10.22
N LYS A 62 -11.95 24.13 -11.02
CA LYS A 62 -13.30 24.58 -10.64
C LYS A 62 -14.33 23.46 -10.66
N ASP A 63 -14.09 22.43 -11.46
CA ASP A 63 -15.01 21.30 -11.67
C ASP A 63 -14.50 20.00 -11.02
N THR A 64 -13.39 20.09 -10.28
CA THR A 64 -12.72 18.94 -9.64
C THR A 64 -12.69 19.13 -8.13
N VAL A 65 -13.18 18.15 -7.39
CA VAL A 65 -13.01 18.10 -5.93
C VAL A 65 -11.65 17.49 -5.64
N ILE A 66 -10.82 18.16 -4.83
CA ILE A 66 -9.47 17.71 -4.50
C ILE A 66 -9.39 17.53 -2.99
N ILE A 67 -9.13 16.30 -2.57
CA ILE A 67 -9.10 15.91 -1.16
C ILE A 67 -7.72 15.34 -0.87
N ASN A 68 -6.99 15.98 0.03
CA ASN A 68 -5.73 15.45 0.53
C ASN A 68 -6.03 14.42 1.62
N THR A 69 -5.22 13.37 1.68
CA THR A 69 -5.26 12.39 2.77
C THR A 69 -3.93 12.39 3.49
N LEU A 70 -3.97 12.34 4.82
CA LEU A 70 -2.78 12.31 5.68
C LEU A 70 -2.91 11.18 6.70
N THR A 71 -1.78 10.56 7.04
CA THR A 71 -1.72 9.50 8.05
C THR A 71 -2.00 10.06 9.44
N GLY A 72 -2.83 9.35 10.20
CA GLY A 72 -3.11 9.60 11.61
C GLY A 72 -1.90 9.37 12.52
N SER A 73 -2.05 9.68 13.81
CA SER A 73 -0.97 9.53 14.79
C SER A 73 -0.74 8.09 15.27
N GLN A 74 -1.74 7.21 15.07
CA GLN A 74 -1.73 5.81 15.44
C GLN A 74 -1.83 4.94 14.17
N ASN A 75 -1.50 3.65 14.30
CA ASN A 75 -1.53 2.72 13.19
C ASN A 75 -1.96 1.34 13.70
N TRP A 76 -3.14 0.91 13.28
CA TRP A 76 -3.76 -0.37 13.65
C TRP A 76 -2.94 -1.60 13.23
N ARG A 77 -2.10 -1.51 12.18
CA ARG A 77 -1.25 -2.62 11.73
C ARG A 77 -0.23 -3.04 12.78
N LYS A 78 0.16 -2.12 13.68
CA LYS A 78 1.08 -2.44 14.80
C LYS A 78 0.43 -3.31 15.86
N ASP A 79 -0.90 -3.28 15.98
CA ASP A 79 -1.63 -4.18 16.88
C ASP A 79 -1.72 -5.61 16.29
N VAL A 80 -1.49 -5.75 14.98
CA VAL A 80 -1.49 -7.04 14.26
C VAL A 80 -0.08 -7.61 14.12
N LEU A 81 0.92 -6.75 13.86
CA LEU A 81 2.32 -7.13 13.67
C LEU A 81 3.25 -6.06 14.25
N ASP A 82 3.90 -6.39 15.36
CA ASP A 82 4.83 -5.49 16.07
C ASP A 82 5.99 -4.97 15.20
N THR A 83 6.43 -5.76 14.20
CA THR A 83 7.53 -5.39 13.31
C THR A 83 7.14 -4.36 12.24
N TYR A 84 5.84 -4.09 12.07
CA TYR A 84 5.33 -3.23 11.01
C TYR A 84 5.90 -1.80 11.10
N LYS A 85 6.54 -1.36 10.02
CA LYS A 85 7.30 -0.10 9.86
C LYS A 85 8.33 0.14 10.98
N GLY A 86 8.78 -0.91 11.68
CA GLY A 86 9.78 -0.84 12.74
C GLY A 86 11.13 -0.31 12.25
N ASN A 87 11.51 -0.65 11.01
CA ASN A 87 12.75 -0.23 10.36
C ASN A 87 12.83 1.28 10.12
N ARG A 88 11.69 2.00 10.18
CA ARG A 88 11.63 3.46 9.98
C ARG A 88 11.90 4.24 11.27
N LYS A 89 12.03 3.57 12.42
CA LYS A 89 12.26 4.22 13.71
C LYS A 89 13.65 4.86 13.73
N GLY A 90 13.70 6.15 14.04
CA GLY A 90 14.96 6.92 14.11
C GLY A 90 15.46 7.44 12.76
N VAL A 91 14.76 7.15 11.64
CA VAL A 91 15.04 7.80 10.36
C VAL A 91 14.60 9.26 10.46
N ARG A 92 15.54 10.17 10.18
CA ARG A 92 15.28 11.61 10.16
C ARG A 92 14.23 11.94 9.10
N LYS A 93 13.22 12.72 9.49
CA LYS A 93 12.25 13.31 8.55
C LYS A 93 12.74 14.69 8.07
N PRO A 94 12.34 15.14 6.87
CA PRO A 94 12.64 16.49 6.40
C PRO A 94 12.15 17.56 7.38
N LEU A 95 12.91 18.64 7.52
CA LEU A 95 12.75 19.72 8.50
C LEU A 95 11.31 20.27 8.47
N ALA A 96 10.85 20.67 7.28
CA ALA A 96 9.56 21.34 7.11
C ALA A 96 8.36 20.39 7.04
N LEU A 97 8.54 19.07 7.13
CA LEU A 97 7.47 18.11 6.82
C LEU A 97 6.24 18.28 7.72
N ARG A 98 6.44 18.46 9.03
CA ARG A 98 5.32 18.56 9.98
C ARG A 98 4.52 19.84 9.73
N GLU A 99 5.20 20.97 9.67
CA GLU A 99 4.64 22.29 9.41
C GLU A 99 3.95 22.34 8.04
N LEU A 100 4.49 21.63 7.04
CA LEU A 100 3.89 21.55 5.72
C LEU A 100 2.57 20.77 5.73
N LYS A 101 2.49 19.66 6.48
CA LYS A 101 1.22 18.92 6.67
C LYS A 101 0.18 19.75 7.41
N GLU A 102 0.58 20.49 8.44
CA GLU A 102 -0.28 21.43 9.16
C GLU A 102 -0.81 22.53 8.20
N TRP A 103 0.08 23.10 7.37
CA TRP A 103 -0.32 24.07 6.35
C TRP A 103 -1.26 23.47 5.30
N MET A 104 -0.99 22.26 4.80
CA MET A 104 -1.88 21.58 3.84
C MET A 104 -3.28 21.38 4.43
N THR A 105 -3.37 20.97 5.69
CA THR A 105 -4.64 20.80 6.41
C THR A 105 -5.41 22.13 6.54
N ALA A 106 -4.69 23.25 6.69
CA ALA A 106 -5.30 24.57 6.80
C ALA A 106 -5.70 25.19 5.45
N GLN A 107 -5.07 24.78 4.34
CA GLN A 107 -5.30 25.37 3.02
C GLN A 107 -6.21 24.54 2.11
N PHE A 108 -6.24 23.23 2.30
CA PHE A 108 -6.95 22.31 1.42
C PHE A 108 -7.91 21.42 2.21
N GLU A 109 -8.95 20.94 1.53
CA GLU A 109 -9.78 19.85 2.05
C GLU A 109 -8.87 18.64 2.33
N THR A 110 -8.86 18.21 3.59
CA THR A 110 -7.92 17.20 4.07
C THR A 110 -8.64 16.24 5.00
N HIS A 111 -8.48 14.94 4.76
CA HIS A 111 -9.07 13.86 5.53
C HIS A 111 -7.98 13.08 6.28
N THR A 112 -8.18 12.90 7.59
CA THR A 112 -7.29 12.15 8.48
C THR A 112 -8.13 11.40 9.50
N ILE A 113 -7.81 10.12 9.73
CA ILE A 113 -8.42 9.30 10.76
C ILE A 113 -7.30 8.79 11.67
N GLN A 114 -7.41 9.01 12.98
CA GLN A 114 -6.28 8.90 13.92
C GLN A 114 -5.58 7.54 13.94
N ALA A 115 -6.28 6.44 13.62
CA ALA A 115 -5.74 5.08 13.63
C ALA A 115 -5.33 4.56 12.25
N LEU A 116 -5.53 5.36 11.20
CA LEU A 116 -5.38 4.94 9.81
C LEU A 116 -4.24 5.66 9.13
N GLU A 117 -3.63 4.96 8.19
CA GLU A 117 -2.68 5.56 7.26
C GLU A 117 -3.43 6.25 6.11
N ALA A 118 -2.74 7.15 5.40
CA ALA A 118 -3.36 7.92 4.32
C ALA A 118 -3.96 7.01 3.23
N ASP A 119 -3.29 5.90 2.95
CA ASP A 119 -3.71 4.85 2.04
C ASP A 119 -5.05 4.21 2.42
N ASP A 120 -5.26 3.88 3.70
CA ASP A 120 -6.52 3.34 4.23
C ASP A 120 -7.65 4.36 4.09
N VAL A 121 -7.36 5.63 4.41
CA VAL A 121 -8.34 6.72 4.22
C VAL A 121 -8.71 6.85 2.74
N MET A 122 -7.72 6.81 1.83
CA MET A 122 -7.99 6.82 0.38
C MET A 122 -8.81 5.61 -0.06
N GLY A 123 -8.47 4.40 0.39
CA GLY A 123 -9.19 3.18 0.05
C GLY A 123 -10.65 3.20 0.51
N MET A 124 -10.90 3.66 1.74
CA MET A 124 -12.25 3.84 2.27
C MET A 124 -13.05 4.87 1.48
N LEU A 125 -12.50 6.06 1.22
CA LEU A 125 -13.21 7.10 0.48
C LEU A 125 -13.45 6.71 -0.98
N ALA A 126 -12.47 6.07 -1.63
CA ALA A 126 -12.54 5.68 -3.03
C ALA A 126 -13.62 4.61 -3.29
N THR A 127 -13.82 3.71 -2.33
CA THR A 127 -14.75 2.58 -2.46
C THR A 127 -16.10 2.81 -1.77
N ASN A 128 -16.27 3.93 -1.05
CA ASN A 128 -17.54 4.29 -0.44
C ASN A 128 -18.54 4.76 -1.51
N PRO A 129 -19.67 4.06 -1.72
CA PRO A 129 -20.66 4.43 -2.75
C PRO A 129 -21.39 5.74 -2.42
N GLU A 130 -21.54 6.10 -1.14
CA GLU A 130 -22.22 7.32 -0.70
C GLU A 130 -21.33 8.56 -0.72
N PHE A 131 -20.01 8.36 -0.70
CA PHE A 131 -19.07 9.45 -0.82
C PHE A 131 -19.04 9.94 -2.26
N TYR A 132 -19.56 11.12 -2.57
CA TYR A 132 -19.63 11.66 -3.94
C TYR A 132 -20.16 10.62 -4.97
N PRO A 133 -21.41 10.13 -4.84
CA PRO A 133 -21.93 8.95 -5.53
C PRO A 133 -21.92 9.07 -7.07
N GLU A 134 -22.05 10.29 -7.59
CA GLU A 134 -22.10 10.56 -9.03
C GLU A 134 -20.72 10.90 -9.63
N CYS A 135 -19.69 11.00 -8.80
CA CYS A 135 -18.37 11.42 -9.23
C CYS A 135 -17.46 10.22 -9.52
N LYS A 136 -16.61 10.38 -10.54
CA LYS A 136 -15.48 9.48 -10.74
C LYS A 136 -14.41 9.78 -9.69
N LYS A 137 -14.04 8.78 -8.89
CA LYS A 137 -12.97 8.90 -7.88
C LYS A 137 -11.67 8.41 -8.47
N ILE A 138 -10.60 9.18 -8.33
CA ILE A 138 -9.26 8.82 -8.78
C ILE A 138 -8.31 9.02 -7.61
N ILE A 139 -7.67 7.93 -7.17
CA ILE A 139 -6.53 7.99 -6.27
C ILE A 139 -5.31 8.46 -7.05
N VAL A 140 -4.59 9.43 -6.50
CA VAL A 140 -3.37 9.99 -7.07
C VAL A 140 -2.23 9.75 -6.10
N SER A 141 -1.36 8.80 -6.45
CA SER A 141 -0.19 8.47 -5.65
C SER A 141 0.84 7.73 -6.50
N GLU A 142 2.10 7.79 -6.04
CA GLU A 142 3.19 7.02 -6.61
C GLU A 142 3.34 5.63 -5.96
N ASP A 143 2.60 5.38 -4.86
CA ASP A 143 2.63 4.12 -4.15
C ASP A 143 2.00 2.98 -4.96
N LYS A 144 2.72 1.86 -5.07
CA LYS A 144 2.29 0.65 -5.78
C LYS A 144 1.22 -0.11 -4.98
N ASP A 145 1.18 0.07 -3.66
CA ASP A 145 0.34 -0.73 -2.75
C ASP A 145 -1.14 -0.36 -2.89
N LEU A 146 -1.44 0.86 -3.35
CA LEU A 146 -2.79 1.31 -3.69
C LEU A 146 -3.43 0.55 -4.86
N GLN A 147 -2.68 -0.33 -5.53
CA GLN A 147 -3.25 -1.30 -6.48
C GLN A 147 -4.15 -2.34 -5.80
N THR A 148 -4.13 -2.43 -4.46
CA THR A 148 -5.06 -3.27 -3.68
C THR A 148 -6.45 -2.64 -3.48
N ILE A 149 -6.71 -1.49 -4.11
CA ILE A 149 -8.00 -0.77 -4.02
C ILE A 149 -8.72 -0.79 -5.38
N PRO A 150 -9.98 -1.27 -5.44
CA PRO A 150 -10.77 -1.30 -6.67
C PRO A 150 -11.32 0.09 -7.00
N THR A 151 -10.52 0.87 -7.72
CA THR A 151 -10.87 2.24 -8.13
C THR A 151 -10.02 2.69 -9.32
N TYR A 152 -10.15 3.95 -9.74
CA TYR A 152 -9.19 4.54 -10.64
C TYR A 152 -7.93 4.98 -9.88
N LEU A 153 -6.77 4.54 -10.35
CA LEU A 153 -5.47 4.90 -9.81
C LEU A 153 -4.67 5.64 -10.88
N PHE A 154 -4.03 6.73 -10.50
CA PHE A 154 -3.17 7.51 -11.36
C PHE A 154 -1.83 7.78 -10.67
N ASN A 155 -0.75 7.21 -11.22
CA ASN A 155 0.62 7.51 -10.79
C ASN A 155 1.18 8.65 -11.65
N PRO A 156 1.36 9.88 -11.12
CA PRO A 156 1.78 11.02 -11.94
C PRO A 156 3.18 10.89 -12.54
N ALA A 157 4.03 10.03 -11.97
CA ALA A 157 5.39 9.78 -12.46
C ALA A 157 5.45 8.78 -13.62
N LYS A 158 4.47 7.87 -13.73
CA LYS A 158 4.50 6.75 -14.68
C LYS A 158 3.33 6.71 -15.66
N ASP A 159 2.14 7.10 -15.20
CA ASP A 159 0.91 6.96 -15.96
C ASP A 159 0.65 8.20 -16.83
N THR A 160 0.17 7.97 -18.06
CA THR A 160 -0.36 9.02 -18.94
C THR A 160 -1.87 9.22 -18.80
N LYS A 161 -2.57 8.23 -18.21
CA LYS A 161 -4.01 8.25 -17.92
C LYS A 161 -4.32 7.39 -16.69
N PRO A 162 -5.41 7.64 -15.96
CA PRO A 162 -5.83 6.79 -14.85
C PRO A 162 -6.09 5.35 -15.30
N ARG A 163 -5.57 4.38 -14.53
CA ARG A 163 -5.83 2.96 -14.70
C ARG A 163 -7.04 2.58 -13.84
N HIS A 164 -7.94 1.77 -14.39
CA HIS A 164 -9.05 1.22 -13.61
C HIS A 164 -8.61 -0.13 -13.02
N ILE A 165 -8.61 -0.23 -11.70
CA ILE A 165 -8.32 -1.46 -10.98
C ILE A 165 -9.67 -2.10 -10.61
N THR A 166 -9.91 -3.33 -11.07
CA THR A 166 -11.10 -4.09 -10.68
C THR A 166 -10.90 -4.73 -9.31
N GLU A 167 -11.99 -5.21 -8.69
CA GLU A 167 -11.93 -5.92 -7.42
C GLU A 167 -11.06 -7.17 -7.49
N GLU A 168 -11.18 -7.94 -8.56
CA GLU A 168 -10.39 -9.15 -8.76
C GLU A 168 -8.90 -8.84 -8.89
N MET A 169 -8.54 -7.75 -9.60
CA MET A 169 -7.15 -7.30 -9.70
C MET A 169 -6.59 -6.85 -8.36
N ALA A 170 -7.41 -6.14 -7.59
CA ALA A 170 -7.06 -5.61 -6.28
C ALA A 170 -6.86 -6.72 -5.24
N ASP A 171 -7.77 -7.70 -5.21
CA ASP A 171 -7.70 -8.86 -4.33
C ASP A 171 -6.51 -9.76 -4.68
N HIS A 172 -6.28 -9.99 -5.98
CA HIS A 172 -5.11 -10.75 -6.44
C HIS A 172 -3.80 -10.08 -6.03
N TYR A 173 -3.67 -8.75 -6.22
CA TYR A 173 -2.47 -8.03 -5.82
C TYR A 173 -2.26 -8.05 -4.29
N HIS A 174 -3.35 -7.92 -3.52
CA HIS A 174 -3.31 -8.04 -2.05
C HIS A 174 -2.76 -9.40 -1.60
N LEU A 175 -3.26 -10.50 -2.17
CA LEU A 175 -2.76 -11.84 -1.84
C LEU A 175 -1.32 -12.07 -2.35
N CYS A 176 -0.95 -11.49 -3.50
CA CYS A 176 0.45 -11.50 -3.94
C CYS A 176 1.37 -10.83 -2.91
N GLN A 177 0.96 -9.69 -2.36
CA GLN A 177 1.72 -9.00 -1.32
C GLN A 177 1.75 -9.78 0.00
N ALA A 178 0.64 -10.43 0.37
CA ALA A 178 0.60 -11.30 1.55
C ALA A 178 1.62 -12.46 1.44
N LEU A 179 1.77 -13.03 0.24
CA LEU A 179 2.76 -14.06 -0.06
C LEU A 179 4.18 -13.52 -0.14
N ALA A 180 4.39 -12.37 -0.78
CA ALA A 180 5.72 -11.86 -1.07
C ALA A 180 6.35 -11.06 0.07
N GLY A 181 5.53 -10.46 0.94
CA GLY A 181 5.97 -9.50 1.95
C GLY A 181 6.36 -8.15 1.36
N ASP A 182 6.59 -7.17 2.24
CA ASP A 182 7.30 -5.94 1.93
C ASP A 182 8.22 -5.56 3.09
N THR A 183 9.52 -5.71 2.86
CA THR A 183 10.56 -5.45 3.88
C THR A 183 10.67 -3.97 4.24
N THR A 184 10.25 -3.06 3.34
CA THR A 184 10.17 -1.62 3.59
C THR A 184 9.16 -1.30 4.70
N ASP A 185 8.10 -2.10 4.75
CA ASP A 185 7.02 -2.04 5.72
C ASP A 185 7.17 -3.04 6.86
N GLY A 186 8.22 -3.85 6.86
CA GLY A 186 8.58 -4.70 8.00
C GLY A 186 7.72 -5.95 8.15
N TYR A 187 7.05 -6.40 7.08
CA TYR A 187 6.35 -7.69 7.04
C TYR A 187 6.95 -8.59 5.94
N GLY A 188 7.16 -9.86 6.26
CA GLY A 188 8.04 -10.75 5.48
C GLY A 188 7.34 -11.64 4.46
N GLY A 189 6.02 -11.78 4.53
CA GLY A 189 5.28 -12.75 3.71
C GLY A 189 5.72 -14.19 3.95
N CYS A 190 5.56 -15.03 2.94
CA CYS A 190 5.98 -16.43 2.95
C CYS A 190 7.45 -16.56 2.52
N PRO A 191 8.30 -17.28 3.28
CA PRO A 191 9.72 -17.44 2.94
C PRO A 191 9.97 -17.93 1.52
N SER A 192 10.94 -17.31 0.85
CA SER A 192 11.38 -17.61 -0.53
C SER A 192 10.36 -17.33 -1.63
N ILE A 193 9.25 -16.65 -1.34
CA ILE A 193 8.26 -16.27 -2.36
C ILE A 193 8.39 -14.78 -2.61
N GLY A 194 8.69 -14.40 -3.86
CA GLY A 194 8.63 -13.01 -4.32
C GLY A 194 7.37 -12.75 -5.14
N MET A 195 7.14 -11.49 -5.54
CA MET A 195 5.91 -11.08 -6.27
C MET A 195 5.60 -11.93 -7.51
N ASP A 196 6.59 -12.23 -8.36
CA ASP A 196 6.37 -13.02 -9.59
C ASP A 196 5.99 -14.48 -9.27
N THR A 197 6.60 -15.04 -8.23
CA THR A 197 6.27 -16.39 -7.76
C THR A 197 4.89 -16.42 -7.12
N ALA A 198 4.53 -15.38 -6.35
CA ALA A 198 3.20 -15.24 -5.77
C ALA A 198 2.12 -15.13 -6.85
N ASP A 199 2.33 -14.30 -7.88
CA ASP A 199 1.42 -14.18 -9.03
C ASP A 199 1.20 -15.52 -9.73
N THR A 200 2.28 -16.28 -9.96
CA THR A 200 2.20 -17.62 -10.55
C THR A 200 1.39 -18.57 -9.66
N ILE A 201 1.68 -18.62 -8.36
CA ILE A 201 0.98 -19.49 -7.39
C ILE A 201 -0.53 -19.21 -7.41
N LEU A 202 -0.92 -17.94 -7.38
CA LEU A 202 -2.33 -17.56 -7.30
C LEU A 202 -3.06 -17.76 -8.63
N ARG A 203 -2.43 -17.49 -9.78
CA ARG A 203 -3.03 -17.74 -11.10
C ARG A 203 -3.24 -19.22 -11.39
N GLU A 204 -2.27 -20.05 -11.00
CA GLU A 204 -2.32 -21.50 -11.22
C GLU A 204 -3.04 -22.25 -10.10
N LEU A 205 -3.54 -21.54 -9.07
CA LEU A 205 -4.09 -22.11 -7.85
C LEU A 205 -3.19 -23.23 -7.32
N GLN A 206 -1.88 -22.95 -7.24
CA GLN A 206 -0.87 -23.96 -6.97
C GLN A 206 -0.77 -24.23 -5.47
N GLY A 207 -1.08 -25.47 -5.08
CA GLY A 207 -0.81 -26.02 -3.75
C GLY A 207 0.28 -27.09 -3.78
N TRP A 208 0.45 -27.71 -2.60
CA TRP A 208 1.38 -28.84 -2.43
C TRP A 208 0.82 -29.89 -1.48
N GLU A 209 1.12 -31.16 -1.79
CA GLU A 209 0.87 -32.31 -0.92
C GLU A 209 2.18 -33.09 -0.69
N GLN A 210 2.29 -33.73 0.48
CA GLN A 210 3.42 -34.59 0.79
C GLN A 210 3.14 -36.03 0.36
N TYR A 211 4.12 -36.67 -0.26
CA TYR A 211 4.05 -38.08 -0.63
C TYR A 211 5.35 -38.81 -0.29
N GLU A 212 5.23 -40.10 0.00
CA GLU A 212 6.38 -40.96 0.26
C GLU A 212 7.03 -41.39 -1.06
N HIS A 213 8.29 -41.05 -1.25
CA HIS A 213 9.06 -41.42 -2.43
C HIS A 213 10.06 -42.54 -2.11
N THR A 214 9.89 -43.70 -2.74
CA THR A 214 10.83 -44.83 -2.64
C THR A 214 11.85 -44.82 -3.77
N PHE A 215 13.14 -44.85 -3.42
CA PHE A 215 14.23 -44.94 -4.39
C PHE A 215 14.28 -46.34 -5.04
N LYS A 216 14.04 -46.43 -6.35
CA LYS A 216 13.99 -47.71 -7.09
C LYS A 216 15.37 -48.20 -7.57
N SER A 217 16.39 -47.34 -7.58
CA SER A 217 17.73 -47.63 -8.08
C SER A 217 18.81 -46.78 -7.39
N GLY A 218 20.08 -47.11 -7.61
CA GLY A 218 21.23 -46.39 -7.05
C GLY A 218 21.61 -46.79 -5.63
N ALA A 219 22.59 -46.10 -5.04
CA ALA A 219 23.15 -46.40 -3.72
C ALA A 219 22.12 -46.27 -2.57
N ARG A 220 21.01 -45.55 -2.79
CA ARG A 220 19.93 -45.34 -1.83
C ARG A 220 18.70 -46.22 -2.09
N LYS A 221 18.81 -47.23 -2.95
CA LYS A 221 17.69 -48.12 -3.33
C LYS A 221 17.02 -48.73 -2.09
N GLY A 222 15.70 -48.62 -2.02
CA GLY A 222 14.89 -49.16 -0.92
C GLY A 222 14.68 -48.19 0.26
N LEU A 223 15.39 -47.06 0.31
CA LEU A 223 15.09 -45.98 1.26
C LEU A 223 13.85 -45.20 0.81
N THR A 224 13.14 -44.62 1.78
CA THR A 224 12.01 -43.72 1.54
C THR A 224 12.30 -42.33 2.10
N GLU A 225 11.81 -41.30 1.41
CA GLU A 225 11.85 -39.92 1.88
C GLU A 225 10.54 -39.21 1.53
N MET A 226 10.14 -38.24 2.34
CA MET A 226 8.98 -37.40 2.02
C MET A 226 9.37 -36.36 0.97
N ARG A 227 8.56 -36.25 -0.09
CA ARG A 227 8.70 -35.22 -1.13
C ARG A 227 7.40 -34.45 -1.28
N TRP A 228 7.51 -33.29 -1.91
CA TRP A 228 6.36 -32.45 -2.26
C TRP A 228 5.98 -32.66 -3.71
N SER A 229 4.69 -32.89 -3.96
CA SER A 229 4.09 -32.81 -5.28
C SER A 229 3.31 -31.50 -5.40
N LYS A 230 3.23 -30.93 -6.59
CA LYS A 230 2.32 -29.81 -6.88
C LYS A 230 0.92 -30.36 -7.07
N VAL A 231 -0.07 -29.68 -6.51
CA VAL A 231 -1.50 -29.95 -6.71
C VAL A 231 -2.21 -28.64 -7.05
N GLU A 232 -3.38 -28.73 -7.64
CA GLU A 232 -4.27 -27.57 -7.83
C GLU A 232 -5.23 -27.50 -6.63
N VAL A 233 -5.41 -26.31 -6.07
CA VAL A 233 -6.34 -26.03 -4.96
C VAL A 233 -7.56 -25.26 -5.46
N SER A 234 -8.57 -25.11 -4.60
CA SER A 234 -9.88 -24.58 -5.02
C SER A 234 -9.93 -23.06 -5.04
N THR A 235 -9.13 -22.40 -4.18
CA THR A 235 -9.18 -20.94 -4.01
C THR A 235 -7.79 -20.31 -3.91
N PRO A 236 -7.67 -19.01 -4.24
CA PRO A 236 -6.42 -18.27 -4.02
C PRO A 236 -5.97 -18.29 -2.56
N TRP A 237 -6.90 -18.22 -1.59
CA TRP A 237 -6.55 -18.29 -0.17
C TRP A 237 -5.97 -19.65 0.22
N GLU A 238 -6.55 -20.76 -0.27
CA GLU A 238 -5.98 -22.09 -0.07
C GLU A 238 -4.55 -22.16 -0.62
N ALA A 239 -4.25 -21.53 -1.75
CA ALA A 239 -2.91 -21.50 -2.33
C ALA A 239 -1.93 -20.74 -1.42
N VAL A 240 -2.37 -19.64 -0.80
CA VAL A 240 -1.59 -18.93 0.22
C VAL A 240 -1.31 -19.85 1.42
N VAL A 241 -2.33 -20.49 1.99
CA VAL A 241 -2.19 -21.37 3.15
C VAL A 241 -1.23 -22.53 2.85
N HIS A 242 -1.37 -23.17 1.69
CA HIS A 242 -0.46 -24.24 1.25
C HIS A 242 0.99 -23.75 1.10
N ALA A 243 1.21 -22.52 0.61
CA ALA A 243 2.54 -21.93 0.50
C ALA A 243 3.20 -21.73 1.87
N PHE A 244 2.47 -21.18 2.85
CA PHE A 244 2.97 -21.04 4.23
C PHE A 244 3.20 -22.40 4.90
N ALA A 245 2.26 -23.34 4.76
CA ALA A 245 2.37 -24.69 5.33
C ALA A 245 3.60 -25.45 4.80
N LYS A 246 3.94 -25.28 3.52
CA LYS A 246 5.14 -25.85 2.92
C LYS A 246 6.44 -25.33 3.57
N GLN A 247 6.44 -24.10 4.08
CA GLN A 247 7.55 -23.52 4.84
C GLN A 247 7.48 -23.83 6.35
N GLY A 248 6.52 -24.65 6.78
CA GLY A 248 6.32 -24.98 8.19
C GLY A 248 5.65 -23.87 9.01
N LEU A 249 4.97 -22.92 8.35
CA LEU A 249 4.23 -21.82 8.98
C LEU A 249 2.74 -22.13 9.04
N SER A 250 2.05 -21.59 10.04
CA SER A 250 0.61 -21.79 10.24
C SER A 250 -0.24 -20.88 9.34
N GLU A 251 -1.52 -21.23 9.18
CA GLU A 251 -2.51 -20.34 8.54
C GLU A 251 -2.66 -19.01 9.32
N GLU A 252 -2.51 -19.01 10.64
CA GLU A 252 -2.52 -17.78 11.44
C GLU A 252 -1.41 -16.81 11.02
N GLU A 253 -0.23 -17.33 10.65
CA GLU A 253 0.86 -16.51 10.10
C GLU A 253 0.46 -15.92 8.76
N ALA A 254 -0.07 -16.75 7.85
CA ALA A 254 -0.55 -16.31 6.55
C ALA A 254 -1.60 -15.20 6.68
N LEU A 255 -2.56 -15.37 7.60
CA LEU A 255 -3.61 -14.41 7.87
C LEU A 255 -3.07 -13.11 8.45
N ARG A 256 -2.06 -13.18 9.33
CA ARG A 256 -1.40 -11.98 9.86
C ARG A 256 -0.71 -11.18 8.75
N GLN A 257 0.03 -11.84 7.85
CA GLN A 257 0.68 -11.19 6.71
C GLN A 257 -0.37 -10.57 5.76
N ALA A 258 -1.45 -11.29 5.47
CA ALA A 258 -2.54 -10.79 4.64
C ALA A 258 -3.23 -9.57 5.25
N ARG A 259 -3.47 -9.55 6.56
CA ARG A 259 -4.10 -8.41 7.23
C ARG A 259 -3.25 -7.14 7.14
N VAL A 260 -1.94 -7.20 7.42
CA VAL A 260 -1.10 -5.99 7.36
C VAL A 260 -0.86 -5.51 5.92
N ALA A 261 -0.87 -6.41 4.94
CA ALA A 261 -0.80 -6.06 3.51
C ALA A 261 -2.11 -5.47 2.95
N ARG A 262 -3.22 -5.56 3.69
CA ARG A 262 -4.52 -5.08 3.23
C ARG A 262 -4.62 -3.57 3.46
N ILE A 263 -4.92 -2.81 2.40
CA ILE A 263 -5.39 -1.43 2.51
C ILE A 263 -6.91 -1.44 2.66
N LEU A 264 -7.42 -0.72 3.66
CA LEU A 264 -8.84 -0.74 4.01
C LEU A 264 -9.71 -0.20 2.88
N ARG A 265 -10.77 -0.94 2.56
CA ARG A 265 -11.90 -0.46 1.75
C ARG A 265 -13.03 0.02 2.65
N HIS A 266 -14.06 0.62 2.06
CA HIS A 266 -15.20 1.19 2.79
C HIS A 266 -15.85 0.18 3.75
N SER A 267 -15.94 -1.09 3.36
CA SER A 267 -16.49 -2.20 4.16
C SER A 267 -15.60 -2.60 5.34
N ASP A 268 -14.34 -2.20 5.36
CA ASP A 268 -13.34 -2.68 6.32
C ASP A 268 -13.23 -1.74 7.54
N PHE A 269 -14.21 -0.86 7.72
CA PHE A 269 -14.24 0.11 8.80
C PHE A 269 -15.63 0.27 9.40
N ASP A 270 -15.72 0.08 10.72
CA ASP A 270 -16.89 0.38 11.51
C ASP A 270 -16.89 1.86 11.89
N TYR A 271 -17.61 2.67 11.12
CA TYR A 271 -17.73 4.12 11.34
C TYR A 271 -18.42 4.47 12.67
N ALA A 272 -19.28 3.60 13.21
CA ALA A 272 -20.01 3.87 14.44
C ALA A 272 -19.08 3.74 15.67
N ASN A 273 -18.19 2.75 15.63
CA ASN A 273 -17.24 2.49 16.73
C ASN A 273 -15.83 3.04 16.46
N ASN A 274 -15.58 3.59 15.27
CA ASN A 274 -14.29 4.08 14.81
C ASN A 274 -13.20 2.99 14.90
N LYS A 275 -13.51 1.80 14.37
CA LYS A 275 -12.67 0.60 14.45
C LYS A 275 -12.47 -0.06 13.10
N VAL A 276 -11.28 -0.61 12.90
CA VAL A 276 -10.95 -1.43 11.74
C VAL A 276 -11.62 -2.79 11.87
N ILE A 277 -12.22 -3.25 10.77
CA ILE A 277 -12.69 -4.62 10.59
C ILE A 277 -11.56 -5.36 9.88
N LEU A 278 -10.89 -6.27 10.59
CA LEU A 278 -9.79 -7.03 10.02
C LEU A 278 -10.27 -7.94 8.90
N TRP A 279 -9.53 -7.95 7.80
CA TRP A 279 -9.82 -8.80 6.65
C TRP A 279 -9.90 -10.28 7.02
N GLN A 280 -10.81 -10.97 6.33
CA GLN A 280 -11.04 -12.40 6.37
C GLN A 280 -11.16 -12.92 4.93
N PRO A 281 -10.63 -14.12 4.64
CA PRO A 281 -10.73 -14.79 3.34
C PRO A 281 -12.14 -15.29 3.02
#